data_AF-A0A845V7Q1-F1
#
_entry.id   AF-A0A845V7Q1-F1
#
_cell.length_a   1.000
_cell.length_b   1.000
_cell.length_c   1.000
_cell.angle_alpha   90.00
_cell.angle_beta   90.00
_cell.angle_gamma   90.00
#
_symmetry.space_group_name_H-M   'P 1'
#
loop_
_entity.id
_entity.type
_entity.pdbx_description
1 polymer ?
#
loop_
_entity_poly.entity_id
_entity_poly.type
_entity_poly.pdbx_seq_one_letter_code
_entity_poly.pdbx_strand_id
1 'polypeptide(L)'
;MKNNGILRILARFLIPLILLVGLYIQFHGEYSPGGGFQAGLVFSAGWILFVLIYGLKRGLDAIPLKAMYVLSAAGVLIYALTGLAGVLLGGRYLEFSDLLSNPQAAQQAGIIIVEFGVGLTVATVAMLLFTLFARRRQMWDEVLDEQALNDEEDSA
;
A
#
# COMPACT_ATOMS: atom_id res chain seq x y z
N MET A 1 0.57 7.86 -22.36
CA MET A 1 -0.84 7.51 -22.07
C MET A 1 -1.79 8.70 -21.93
N LYS A 2 -1.29 9.97 -21.96
CA LYS A 2 -2.02 11.18 -21.58
C LYS A 2 -3.39 11.40 -22.27
N ASN A 3 -3.69 10.79 -23.42
CA ASN A 3 -4.97 10.95 -24.15
C ASN A 3 -5.73 9.66 -24.47
N ASN A 4 -5.51 8.53 -23.78
CA ASN A 4 -6.20 7.28 -24.10
C ASN A 4 -7.49 7.11 -23.25
N GLY A 5 -8.61 7.64 -23.76
CA GLY A 5 -9.90 7.67 -23.05
C GLY A 5 -10.42 6.29 -22.64
N ILE A 6 -10.19 5.28 -23.47
CA ILE A 6 -10.57 3.87 -23.19
C ILE A 6 -9.94 3.40 -21.89
N LEU A 7 -8.64 3.64 -21.73
CA LEU A 7 -7.91 3.15 -20.57
C LEU A 7 -8.34 3.85 -19.27
N ARG A 8 -8.71 5.14 -19.35
CA ARG A 8 -9.26 5.87 -18.20
C ARG A 8 -10.62 5.29 -17.77
N ILE A 9 -11.46 4.91 -18.73
CA ILE A 9 -12.75 4.27 -18.45
C ILE A 9 -12.52 2.91 -17.79
N LEU A 10 -11.66 2.05 -18.37
CA LEU A 10 -11.35 0.74 -17.81
C LEU A 10 -10.76 0.84 -16.40
N ALA A 11 -9.81 1.74 -16.18
CA ALA A 11 -9.19 1.93 -14.87
C ALA A 11 -10.20 2.37 -13.79
N ARG A 12 -11.20 3.18 -14.16
CA ARG A 12 -12.25 3.61 -13.23
C ARG A 12 -13.07 2.43 -12.68
N PHE A 13 -13.21 1.34 -13.44
CA PHE A 13 -13.86 0.11 -13.00
C PHE A 13 -12.89 -0.87 -12.34
N LEU A 14 -11.68 -1.01 -12.90
CA LEU A 14 -10.70 -1.97 -12.40
C LEU A 14 -10.13 -1.58 -11.03
N ILE A 15 -9.89 -0.30 -10.76
CA ILE A 15 -9.30 0.12 -9.48
C ILE A 15 -10.20 -0.30 -8.30
N PRO A 16 -11.50 0.04 -8.24
CA PRO A 16 -12.38 -0.44 -7.18
C PRO A 16 -12.41 -1.96 -7.07
N LEU A 17 -12.41 -2.68 -8.19
CA LEU A 17 -12.41 -4.15 -8.21
C LEU A 17 -11.13 -4.73 -7.61
N ILE A 18 -9.96 -4.18 -7.97
CA ILE A 18 -8.66 -4.58 -7.41
C ILE A 18 -8.64 -4.36 -5.91
N LEU A 19 -9.12 -3.20 -5.43
CA LEU A 19 -9.18 -2.89 -4.00
C LEU A 19 -10.13 -3.84 -3.27
N LEU A 20 -11.28 -4.18 -3.87
CA LEU A 20 -12.22 -5.15 -3.33
C LEU A 20 -11.60 -6.56 -3.23
N VAL A 21 -10.86 -6.98 -4.26
CA VAL A 21 -10.11 -8.25 -4.23
C VAL A 21 -9.04 -8.24 -3.15
N GLY A 22 -8.33 -7.12 -2.97
CA GLY A 22 -7.37 -6.95 -1.87
C GLY A 22 -8.03 -7.11 -0.49
N LEU A 23 -9.20 -6.50 -0.28
CA LEU A 23 -9.98 -6.68 0.95
C LEU A 23 -10.47 -8.12 1.12
N TYR A 24 -10.90 -8.78 0.04
CA TYR A 24 -11.28 -10.18 0.08
C TYR A 24 -10.11 -11.06 0.56
N ILE A 25 -8.91 -10.89 -0.02
CA ILE A 25 -7.69 -11.62 0.36
C ILE A 25 -7.32 -11.34 1.82
N GLN A 26 -7.47 -10.09 2.28
CA GLN A 26 -7.19 -9.70 3.66
C GLN A 26 -8.08 -10.43 4.67
N PHE A 27 -9.39 -10.52 4.41
CA PHE A 27 -10.33 -11.12 5.35
C PHE A 27 -10.49 -12.64 5.19
N HIS A 28 -9.97 -13.23 4.11
CA HIS A 28 -10.02 -14.68 3.85
C HIS A 28 -8.65 -15.37 3.92
N GLY A 29 -7.64 -14.70 4.51
CA GLY A 29 -6.30 -15.26 4.70
C GLY A 29 -6.27 -16.52 5.57
N GLU A 30 -7.22 -16.65 6.51
CA GLU A 30 -7.32 -17.83 7.38
C GLU A 30 -7.91 -19.07 6.67
N TYR A 31 -8.71 -18.87 5.62
CA TYR A 31 -9.47 -19.93 4.95
C TYR A 31 -8.89 -20.34 3.59
N SER A 32 -7.97 -19.54 3.04
CA SER A 32 -7.42 -19.72 1.69
C SER A 32 -5.98 -19.22 1.60
N PRO A 33 -5.18 -19.63 0.60
CA PRO A 33 -3.87 -19.01 0.35
C PRO A 33 -4.03 -17.50 0.18
N GLY A 34 -3.45 -16.72 1.09
CA GLY A 34 -3.80 -15.32 1.24
C GLY A 34 -3.06 -14.61 2.36
N GLY A 35 -3.73 -13.62 2.95
CA GLY A 35 -3.28 -12.90 4.14
C GLY A 35 -2.77 -11.49 3.84
N GLY A 36 -2.30 -10.83 4.90
CA GLY A 36 -1.95 -9.41 4.90
C GLY A 36 -0.93 -9.01 3.82
N PHE A 37 0.13 -9.79 3.66
CA PHE A 37 1.19 -9.47 2.69
C PHE A 37 0.66 -9.40 1.25
N GLN A 38 -0.10 -10.42 0.82
CA GLN A 38 -0.63 -10.49 -0.53
C GLN A 38 -1.71 -9.41 -0.75
N ALA A 39 -2.60 -9.23 0.23
CA ALA A 39 -3.59 -8.16 0.20
C ALA A 39 -2.95 -6.77 0.04
N GLY A 40 -1.86 -6.52 0.77
CA GLY A 40 -1.11 -5.27 0.69
C GLY A 40 -0.52 -5.01 -0.70
N LEU A 41 0.04 -6.04 -1.35
CA LEU A 41 0.55 -5.93 -2.72
C LEU A 41 -0.56 -5.65 -3.75
N VAL A 42 -1.72 -6.29 -3.61
CA VAL A 42 -2.88 -6.06 -4.48
C VAL A 42 -3.40 -4.62 -4.31
N PHE A 43 -3.48 -4.13 -3.06
CA PHE A 43 -3.81 -2.73 -2.77
C PHE A 43 -2.82 -1.76 -3.43
N SER A 44 -1.52 -2.02 -3.27
CA SER A 44 -0.45 -1.23 -3.90
C SER A 44 -0.60 -1.22 -5.42
N ALA A 45 -0.87 -2.36 -6.05
CA ALA A 45 -1.07 -2.45 -7.49
C ALA A 45 -2.27 -1.60 -7.96
N GLY A 46 -3.38 -1.60 -7.22
CA GLY A 46 -4.53 -0.73 -7.50
C GLY A 46 -4.18 0.76 -7.44
N TRP A 47 -3.40 1.17 -6.44
CA TRP A 47 -2.91 2.55 -6.33
C TRP A 47 -1.88 2.90 -7.41
N ILE A 48 -0.96 1.99 -7.74
CA ILE A 48 0.01 2.18 -8.83
C ILE A 48 -0.72 2.35 -10.16
N LEU A 49 -1.73 1.53 -10.44
CA LEU A 49 -2.59 1.70 -11.61
C LEU A 49 -3.25 3.08 -11.61
N PHE A 50 -3.77 3.55 -10.47
CA PHE A 50 -4.28 4.92 -10.35
C PHE A 50 -3.23 5.96 -10.76
N VAL A 51 -2.00 5.85 -10.27
CA VAL A 51 -0.91 6.77 -10.62
C VAL A 51 -0.55 6.72 -12.10
N LEU A 52 -0.46 5.53 -12.70
CA LEU A 52 -0.13 5.37 -14.11
C LEU A 52 -1.18 6.00 -15.04
N ILE A 53 -2.45 6.01 -14.63
CA ILE A 53 -3.56 6.55 -15.43
C ILE A 53 -3.79 8.04 -15.19
N TYR A 54 -3.75 8.48 -13.93
CA TYR A 54 -4.14 9.83 -13.54
C TYR A 54 -2.96 10.76 -13.24
N GLY A 55 -1.73 10.22 -13.21
CA GLY A 55 -0.49 10.94 -12.97
C GLY A 55 -0.05 10.94 -11.50
N LEU A 56 1.26 11.06 -11.29
CA LEU A 56 1.87 11.03 -9.95
C LEU A 56 1.36 12.14 -9.02
N LYS A 57 1.12 13.34 -9.57
CA LYS A 57 0.56 14.46 -8.79
C LYS A 57 -0.77 14.07 -8.15
N ARG A 58 -1.73 13.55 -8.94
CA ARG A 58 -3.02 13.09 -8.40
C ARG A 58 -2.87 11.91 -7.43
N GLY A 59 -1.91 11.02 -7.70
CA GLY A 59 -1.54 9.95 -6.77
C GLY A 59 -1.17 10.47 -5.38
N LEU A 60 -0.31 11.49 -5.35
CA LEU A 60 0.17 12.14 -4.13
C LEU A 60 -0.88 13.02 -3.46
N ASP A 61 -1.81 13.60 -4.23
CA ASP A 61 -2.98 14.31 -3.69
C ASP A 61 -3.90 13.33 -2.94
N ALA A 62 -4.04 12.09 -3.44
CA ALA A 62 -4.84 11.04 -2.80
C ALA A 62 -4.14 10.41 -1.60
N ILE A 63 -2.86 10.03 -1.74
CA ILE A 63 -2.04 9.47 -0.67
C ILE A 63 -0.68 10.15 -0.68
N PRO A 64 -0.42 11.12 0.24
CA PRO A 64 0.83 11.84 0.25
C PRO A 64 1.98 10.98 0.78
N LEU A 65 3.22 11.31 0.39
CA LEU A 65 4.42 10.59 0.80
C LEU A 65 4.54 10.46 2.33
N LYS A 66 4.20 11.53 3.06
CA LYS A 66 4.17 11.53 4.53
C LYS A 66 3.19 10.49 5.08
N ALA A 67 2.00 10.35 4.49
CA ALA A 67 1.03 9.35 4.91
C ALA A 67 1.58 7.94 4.68
N MET A 68 2.26 7.68 3.56
CA MET A 68 2.84 6.35 3.34
C MET A 68 3.91 6.00 4.39
N TYR A 69 4.77 6.95 4.79
CA TYR A 69 5.73 6.72 5.89
C TYR A 69 5.06 6.49 7.25
N VAL A 70 4.04 7.28 7.57
CA VAL A 70 3.30 7.13 8.84
C VAL A 70 2.57 5.80 8.88
N LEU A 71 1.89 5.42 7.80
CA LEU A 71 1.13 4.17 7.72
C LEU A 71 2.05 2.95 7.69
N SER A 72 3.23 3.03 7.09
CA SER A 72 4.19 1.93 7.11
C SER A 72 4.69 1.64 8.52
N ALA A 73 5.02 2.68 9.28
CA ALA A 73 5.37 2.57 10.69
C ALA A 73 4.18 2.12 11.54
N ALA A 74 2.98 2.64 11.28
CA ALA A 74 1.77 2.26 11.99
C ALA A 74 1.45 0.77 11.84
N GLY A 75 1.63 0.19 10.64
CA GLY A 75 1.42 -1.24 10.42
C GLY A 75 2.37 -2.11 11.24
N VAL A 76 3.66 -1.73 11.33
CA VAL A 76 4.65 -2.41 12.18
C VAL A 76 4.31 -2.27 13.65
N LEU A 77 3.83 -1.08 14.07
CA LEU A 77 3.38 -0.86 15.45
C LEU A 77 2.15 -1.70 15.78
N ILE A 78 1.17 -1.83 14.87
CA ILE A 78 0.00 -2.69 15.07
C ILE A 78 0.46 -4.14 15.30
N TYR A 79 1.36 -4.65 14.47
CA TYR A 79 1.95 -5.98 14.65
C TYR A 79 2.60 -6.13 16.04
N ALA A 80 3.49 -5.21 16.39
CA ALA A 80 4.28 -5.28 17.61
C ALA A 80 3.42 -5.15 18.87
N LEU A 81 2.49 -4.19 18.89
CA LEU A 81 1.61 -3.91 20.01
C LEU A 81 0.58 -5.02 20.21
N THR A 82 0.10 -5.66 19.13
CA THR A 82 -0.82 -6.80 19.25
C THR A 82 -0.12 -7.99 19.92
N GLY A 83 1.12 -8.28 19.54
CA GLY A 83 1.91 -9.31 20.23
C GLY A 83 2.24 -8.95 21.68
N LEU A 84 2.50 -7.67 21.97
CA LEU A 84 2.75 -7.19 23.34
C LEU A 84 1.49 -7.26 24.23
N ALA A 85 0.31 -7.02 23.67
CA ALA A 85 -0.94 -7.09 24.40
C ALA A 85 -1.17 -8.47 25.03
N GLY A 86 -0.84 -9.56 24.32
CA GLY A 86 -0.91 -10.91 24.87
C GLY A 86 0.02 -11.10 26.09
N VAL A 87 1.25 -10.57 26.02
CA VAL A 87 2.20 -10.62 27.14
C VAL A 87 1.71 -9.82 28.36
N LEU A 88 1.12 -8.65 28.14
CA LEU A 88 0.58 -7.81 29.22
C LEU A 88 -0.60 -8.49 29.95
N LEU A 89 -1.29 -9.41 29.29
CA LEU A 89 -2.38 -10.21 29.85
C LEU A 89 -1.91 -11.51 30.52
N GLY A 90 -0.59 -11.75 30.58
CA GLY A 90 0.00 -12.95 31.19
C GLY A 90 0.25 -14.10 30.21
N GLY A 91 -0.05 -13.91 28.92
CA GLY A 91 0.21 -14.85 27.84
C GLY A 91 1.61 -14.74 27.26
N ARG A 92 1.82 -15.34 26.08
CA ARG A 92 3.09 -15.27 25.33
C ARG A 92 2.98 -14.31 24.15
N TYR A 93 4.12 -13.80 23.69
CA TYR A 93 4.16 -12.91 22.53
C TYR A 93 3.60 -13.61 21.28
N LEU A 94 2.63 -12.96 20.62
CA LEU A 94 1.87 -13.49 19.46
C LEU A 94 1.06 -14.76 19.75
N GLU A 95 0.81 -15.06 21.02
CA GLU A 95 -0.23 -15.98 21.44
C GLU A 95 -1.47 -15.15 21.79
N PHE A 96 -2.54 -15.32 21.03
CA PHE A 96 -3.69 -14.41 21.11
C PHE A 96 -4.84 -14.96 21.95
N SER A 97 -4.72 -16.18 22.48
CA SER A 97 -5.74 -16.88 23.29
C SER A 97 -6.27 -16.04 24.45
N ASP A 98 -5.43 -15.16 25.00
CA ASP A 98 -5.74 -14.35 26.19
C ASP A 98 -6.39 -12.98 25.86
N LEU A 99 -6.55 -12.62 24.58
CA LEU A 99 -7.09 -11.30 24.17
C LEU A 99 -8.60 -11.16 24.42
N LEU A 100 -9.36 -12.26 24.35
CA LEU A 100 -10.81 -12.29 24.56
C LEU A 100 -11.20 -13.45 25.48
N SER A 101 -12.41 -13.38 26.04
CA SER A 101 -12.96 -14.44 26.90
C SER A 101 -13.14 -15.79 26.19
N ASN A 102 -13.33 -15.79 24.86
CA ASN A 102 -13.34 -16.99 24.04
C ASN A 102 -11.98 -17.15 23.33
N PRO A 103 -11.17 -18.15 23.69
CA PRO A 103 -9.82 -18.31 23.15
C PRO A 103 -9.78 -18.48 21.62
N GLN A 104 -10.77 -19.15 21.02
CA GLN A 104 -10.81 -19.37 19.57
C GLN A 104 -11.09 -18.05 18.83
N ALA A 105 -12.04 -17.26 19.34
CA ALA A 105 -12.33 -15.94 18.79
C ALA A 105 -11.15 -14.98 19.00
N ALA A 106 -10.43 -15.11 20.13
CA ALA A 106 -9.23 -14.33 20.43
C ALA A 106 -8.11 -14.63 19.43
N GLN A 107 -7.90 -15.91 19.11
CA GLN A 107 -6.92 -16.34 18.12
C GLN A 107 -7.19 -15.77 16.73
N GLN A 108 -8.43 -15.88 16.26
CA GLN A 108 -8.84 -15.35 14.95
C GLN A 108 -8.70 -13.82 14.88
N ALA A 109 -9.18 -13.12 15.92
CA ALA A 109 -9.06 -11.68 15.97
C ALA A 109 -7.59 -11.22 15.96
N GLY A 110 -6.74 -11.87 16.76
CA GLY A 110 -5.31 -11.56 16.82
C GLY A 110 -4.59 -11.77 15.50
N ILE A 111 -4.87 -12.88 14.80
CA ILE A 111 -4.33 -13.15 13.47
C ILE A 111 -4.77 -12.07 12.47
N ILE A 112 -6.08 -11.77 12.39
CA ILE A 112 -6.61 -10.75 11.48
C ILE A 112 -5.96 -9.37 11.74
N ILE A 113 -5.80 -8.98 13.00
CA ILE A 113 -5.19 -7.69 13.37
C ILE A 113 -3.71 -7.65 12.96
N VAL A 114 -2.97 -8.72 13.24
CA VAL A 114 -1.55 -8.84 12.86
C VAL A 114 -1.40 -8.81 11.35
N GLU A 115 -2.22 -9.56 10.62
CA GLU A 115 -2.22 -9.55 9.16
C GLU A 115 -2.59 -8.19 8.60
N PHE A 116 -3.54 -7.48 9.21
CA PHE A 116 -3.88 -6.11 8.80
C PHE A 116 -2.68 -5.17 8.98
N GLY A 117 -1.96 -5.26 10.10
CA GLY A 117 -0.72 -4.50 10.33
C GLY A 117 0.34 -4.79 9.26
N VAL A 118 0.58 -6.07 8.96
CA VAL A 118 1.49 -6.51 7.90
C VAL A 118 1.05 -5.97 6.53
N GLY A 119 -0.23 -6.11 6.19
CA GLY A 119 -0.77 -5.67 4.90
C GLY A 119 -0.69 -4.16 4.70
N LEU A 120 -0.94 -3.37 5.76
CA LEU A 120 -0.79 -1.93 5.74
C LEU A 120 0.66 -1.51 5.48
N THR A 121 1.62 -2.15 6.16
CA THR A 121 3.05 -1.90 5.93
C THR A 121 3.46 -2.28 4.52
N VAL A 122 3.06 -3.45 4.03
CA VAL A 122 3.42 -3.92 2.68
C VAL A 122 2.85 -3.02 1.60
N ALA A 123 1.57 -2.65 1.70
CA ALA A 123 0.93 -1.75 0.75
C ALA A 123 1.68 -0.42 0.64
N THR A 124 1.93 0.21 1.79
CA THR A 124 2.54 1.55 1.86
C THR A 124 4.02 1.55 1.48
N VAL A 125 4.77 0.52 1.84
CA VAL A 125 6.17 0.36 1.40
C VAL A 125 6.26 0.14 -0.10
N ALA A 126 5.42 -0.72 -0.68
CA ALA A 126 5.40 -0.92 -2.14
C ALA A 126 5.01 0.37 -2.89
N MET A 127 4.03 1.12 -2.37
CA MET A 127 3.67 2.44 -2.90
C MET A 127 4.81 3.46 -2.76
N LEU A 128 5.52 3.47 -1.62
CA LEU A 128 6.70 4.32 -1.40
C LEU A 128 7.79 4.03 -2.42
N LEU A 129 8.15 2.76 -2.59
CA LEU A 129 9.16 2.34 -3.55
C LEU A 129 8.79 2.84 -4.95
N PHE A 130 7.58 2.55 -5.42
CA PHE A 130 7.09 3.03 -6.70
C PHE A 130 7.16 4.57 -6.81
N THR A 131 6.71 5.29 -5.79
CA THR A 131 6.70 6.75 -5.76
C THR A 131 8.10 7.34 -5.87
N LEU A 132 9.07 6.77 -5.15
CA LEU A 132 10.46 7.23 -5.17
C LEU A 132 11.10 7.03 -6.54
N PHE A 133 10.86 5.87 -7.18
CA PHE A 133 11.31 5.65 -8.55
C PHE A 133 10.62 6.57 -9.56
N ALA A 134 9.30 6.75 -9.44
CA ALA A 134 8.52 7.62 -10.33
C ALA A 134 8.98 9.08 -10.23
N ARG A 135 9.22 9.59 -9.01
CA ARG A 135 9.75 10.95 -8.80
C ARG A 135 11.14 11.12 -9.38
N ARG A 136 12.03 10.15 -9.15
CA ARG A 136 13.39 10.20 -9.69
C ARG A 136 13.35 10.30 -11.20
N ARG A 137 12.49 9.54 -11.88
CA ARG A 137 12.33 9.60 -13.33
C ARG A 137 11.83 10.97 -13.81
N GLN A 138 10.80 11.52 -13.18
CA GLN A 138 10.27 12.84 -13.56
C GLN A 138 11.33 13.95 -13.47
N MET A 139 12.17 13.92 -12.43
CA MET A 139 13.27 14.86 -12.27
C MET A 139 14.29 14.76 -13.41
N TRP A 140 14.61 13.56 -13.89
CA TRP A 140 15.48 13.39 -15.07
C TRP A 140 14.83 13.87 -16.35
N ASP A 141 13.52 13.61 -16.52
CA ASP A 141 12.78 14.10 -17.69
C ASP A 141 12.80 15.64 -17.73
N GLU A 142 12.62 16.31 -16.58
CA GLU A 142 12.69 17.79 -16.47
C GLU A 142 14.09 18.34 -16.79
N VAL A 143 15.16 17.71 -16.30
CA VAL A 143 16.54 18.14 -16.57
C VAL A 143 16.91 17.97 -18.06
N LEU A 144 16.47 16.88 -18.69
CA LEU A 144 16.73 16.63 -20.10
C LEU A 144 15.96 17.61 -21.00
N ASP A 145 14.73 17.95 -20.64
CA ASP A 145 13.93 18.95 -21.35
C ASP A 145 14.57 20.35 -21.23
N GLU A 146 15.08 20.74 -20.05
CA GLU A 146 15.80 22.03 -19.87
C GLU A 146 17.11 22.09 -20.68
N GLN A 147 17.89 21.00 -20.73
CA GLN A 147 19.12 20.95 -21.53
C GLN A 147 18.83 21.09 -23.03
N ALA A 148 17.80 20.42 -23.53
CA ALA A 148 17.42 20.51 -24.94
C ALA A 148 17.00 21.93 -25.35
N LEU A 149 16.30 22.66 -24.47
CA LEU A 149 15.91 24.05 -24.71
C LEU A 149 17.12 25.00 -24.76
N ASN A 150 18.09 24.83 -23.85
CA ASN A 150 19.29 25.65 -23.83
C ASN A 150 20.18 25.40 -25.06
N ASP A 151 20.30 24.14 -25.50
CA ASP A 151 21.07 23.80 -26.70
C ASP A 151 20.43 24.38 -27.99
N GLU A 152 19.10 24.48 -28.04
CA GLU A 152 18.37 25.15 -29.14
C GLU A 152 18.57 26.67 -29.12
N GLU A 153 18.58 27.32 -27.95
CA GLU A 153 18.86 28.76 -27.82
C GLU A 153 20.31 29.13 -28.18
N ASP A 154 21.30 28.33 -27.77
CA ASP A 154 22.72 28.58 -28.07
C ASP A 154 23.07 28.34 -29.56
N SER A 155 22.19 27.65 -30.29
CA SER A 155 22.35 27.33 -31.73
C SER A 155 21.63 28.31 -32.67
N ALA A 156 20.82 29.23 -32.13
CA ALA A 156 19.98 30.19 -32.87
C ALA A 156 20.63 31.59 -32.98
#